data_AF-A0A960A3L8-F1
#
_entry.id   AF-A0A960A3L8-F1
#
_cell.length_a   1.000
_cell.length_b   1.000
_cell.length_c   1.000
_cell.angle_alpha   90.00
_cell.angle_beta   90.00
_cell.angle_gamma   90.00
#
_symmetry.space_group_name_H-M   'P 1'
#
loop_
_entity.id
_entity.type
_entity.pdbx_description
1 polymer ?
#
loop_
_entity_poly.entity_id
_entity_poly.type
_entity_poly.pdbx_seq_one_letter_code
_entity_poly.pdbx_strand_id
1 'polypeptide(L)'
;MSDLIVAAIKIVFLILQWLFILFVANVVRTDLFGRRVPSSSLAAIPADRGRGKKRSKLPTRFAITAGPQQGVSVPVEPTINLGRAADSTLLLDDDYAS
;
A
#
# COMPACT_ATOMS: atom_id res chain seq x y z
N MET A 1 -6.13 -43.79 32.55
CA MET A 1 -5.69 -43.28 31.23
C MET A 1 -4.26 -42.81 31.43
N SER A 2 -3.27 -43.35 30.74
CA SER A 2 -1.85 -43.07 31.02
C SER A 2 -1.51 -41.58 30.81
N ASP A 3 -1.16 -40.87 31.89
CA ASP A 3 -0.81 -39.43 31.89
C ASP A 3 0.29 -39.09 30.88
N LEU A 4 1.21 -40.03 30.63
CA LEU A 4 2.29 -39.90 29.67
C LEU A 4 1.78 -39.76 28.22
N ILE A 5 0.69 -40.44 27.86
CA ILE A 5 0.03 -40.31 26.55
C ILE A 5 -0.61 -38.93 26.42
N VAL A 6 -1.27 -38.43 27.48
CA VAL A 6 -1.89 -37.10 27.48
C VAL A 6 -0.83 -36.01 27.33
N ALA A 7 0.30 -36.14 28.04
CA ALA A 7 1.43 -35.22 27.90
C ALA A 7 2.04 -35.26 26.49
N ALA A 8 2.25 -36.45 25.93
CA ALA A 8 2.77 -36.61 24.58
C ALA A 8 1.85 -35.97 23.53
N ILE A 9 0.54 -36.18 23.62
CA ILE A 9 -0.45 -35.57 22.71
C ILE A 9 -0.40 -34.04 22.80
N LYS A 10 -0.32 -33.47 24.01
CA LYS A 10 -0.22 -32.01 24.19
C LYS A 10 1.04 -31.43 23.53
N ILE A 11 2.18 -32.11 23.65
CA ILE A 11 3.44 -31.66 23.04
C ILE A 11 3.36 -31.74 21.51
N VAL A 12 2.86 -32.85 20.96
CA VAL A 12 2.68 -33.02 19.51
C VAL A 12 1.73 -31.95 18.96
N PHE A 13 0.60 -31.73 19.64
CA PHE A 13 -0.36 -30.69 19.27
C PHE A 13 0.28 -29.30 19.30
N LEU A 14 1.04 -28.97 20.35
CA LEU A 14 1.73 -27.68 20.46
C LEU A 14 2.73 -27.46 19.32
N ILE A 15 3.52 -28.48 18.96
CA ILE A 15 4.46 -28.40 17.85
C ILE A 15 3.71 -28.17 16.53
N LEU A 16 2.64 -28.91 16.29
CA LEU A 16 1.83 -28.77 15.08
C LEU A 16 1.21 -27.37 14.99
N GLN A 17 0.71 -26.84 16.10
CA GLN A 17 0.17 -25.48 16.17
C GLN A 17 1.23 -24.42 15.87
N TRP A 18 2.44 -24.58 16.42
CA TRP A 18 3.56 -23.69 16.12
C TRP A 18 3.96 -23.73 14.64
N LEU A 19 4.03 -24.92 14.05
CA LEU A 19 4.30 -25.09 12.62
C LEU A 19 3.23 -24.41 11.77
N PHE A 20 1.95 -24.53 12.14
CA PHE A 20 0.85 -23.85 11.46
C PHE A 20 0.99 -22.32 11.54
N ILE A 21 1.31 -21.77 12.72
CA ILE A 21 1.53 -20.32 12.89
C ILE A 21 2.70 -19.84 12.02
N LEU A 22 3.82 -20.57 12.03
CA LEU A 22 5.00 -20.23 11.21
C LEU A 22 4.68 -20.32 9.71
N PHE A 23 3.89 -21.30 9.31
CA PHE A 23 3.45 -21.45 7.92
C PHE A 23 2.61 -20.27 7.46
N VAL A 24 1.59 -19.88 8.24
CA VAL A 24 0.74 -18.71 7.94
C VAL A 24 1.58 -17.43 7.88
N ALA A 25 2.45 -17.21 8.87
CA ALA A 25 3.34 -16.05 8.88
C ALA A 25 4.26 -16.01 7.66
N ASN A 26 4.77 -17.16 7.20
CA ASN A 26 5.59 -17.25 6.01
C ASN A 26 4.80 -16.92 4.74
N VAL A 27 3.57 -17.43 4.59
CA VAL A 27 2.69 -17.11 3.46
C VAL A 27 2.40 -15.61 3.41
N VAL A 28 1.99 -15.01 4.52
CA VAL A 28 1.73 -13.57 4.63
C VAL A 28 2.99 -12.77 4.27
N ARG A 29 4.17 -13.21 4.73
CA ARG A 29 5.43 -12.55 4.37
C ARG A 29 5.73 -12.67 2.88
N THR A 30 5.54 -13.83 2.27
CA THR A 30 5.79 -14.01 0.84
C THR A 30 4.81 -13.20 -0.02
N ASP A 31 3.56 -13.08 0.42
CA ASP A 31 2.50 -12.33 -0.25
C ASP A 31 2.70 -10.81 -0.12
N LEU A 32 2.89 -10.29 1.10
CA LEU A 32 3.09 -8.84 1.32
C LEU A 32 4.43 -8.31 0.81
N PHE A 33 5.50 -9.11 0.92
CA PHE A 33 6.83 -8.69 0.46
C PHE A 33 7.16 -9.18 -0.96
N GLY A 34 6.13 -9.63 -1.69
CA GLY A 34 6.22 -10.07 -3.08
C GLY A 34 6.84 -9.01 -3.99
N ARG A 35 7.96 -9.38 -4.63
CA ARG A 35 8.77 -8.61 -5.59
C ARG A 35 9.08 -7.17 -5.16
N ARG A 36 10.17 -7.02 -4.41
CA ARG A 36 10.95 -5.77 -4.44
C ARG A 36 11.38 -5.52 -5.88
N VAL A 37 10.81 -4.52 -6.53
CA VAL A 37 11.24 -4.05 -7.85
C VAL A 37 12.69 -3.56 -7.70
N PRO A 38 13.69 -4.23 -8.29
CA PRO A 38 15.08 -3.79 -8.15
C PRO A 38 15.22 -2.41 -8.77
N SER A 39 15.93 -1.50 -8.10
CA SER A 39 16.11 -0.10 -8.54
C SER A 39 16.70 0.02 -9.96
N SER A 40 17.39 -1.02 -10.44
CA SER A 40 17.87 -1.13 -11.82
C SER A 40 16.75 -1.24 -12.86
N SER A 41 15.57 -1.76 -12.51
CA SER A 41 14.41 -1.80 -13.40
C SER A 41 13.66 -0.46 -13.52
N LEU A 42 13.92 0.48 -12.61
CA LEU A 42 13.45 1.87 -12.68
C LEU A 42 14.38 2.78 -13.50
N ALA A 43 15.60 2.34 -13.80
CA ALA A 43 16.60 3.12 -14.53
C ALA A 43 16.33 3.22 -16.05
N ALA A 44 15.31 2.51 -16.56
CA ALA A 44 14.93 2.51 -17.98
C ALA A 44 13.84 3.54 -18.33
N ILE A 45 13.42 4.40 -17.39
CA ILE A 45 12.70 5.62 -17.76
C ILE A 45 13.77 6.63 -18.13
N PRO A 46 13.90 7.04 -19.41
CA PRO A 46 14.81 8.11 -19.78
C PRO A 46 14.36 9.34 -19.01
N ALA A 47 15.13 9.74 -18.00
CA ALA A 47 15.01 11.06 -17.43
C ALA A 47 15.34 12.00 -18.59
N ASP A 48 14.31 12.63 -19.15
CA ASP A 48 14.41 13.76 -20.06
C ASP A 48 15.22 14.85 -19.34
N ARG A 49 16.55 14.75 -19.43
CA ARG A 49 17.49 15.78 -19.01
C ARG A 49 17.57 16.82 -20.11
N GLY A 50 16.40 17.31 -20.50
CA GLY A 50 16.18 18.48 -21.31
C GLY A 50 15.79 19.66 -20.43
N ARG A 51 16.66 20.67 -20.41
CA ARG A 51 16.28 22.09 -20.47
C ARG A 51 15.89 22.80 -19.17
N GLY A 52 16.84 23.63 -18.76
CA GLY A 52 16.57 25.00 -18.32
C GLY A 52 16.37 25.15 -16.83
N LYS A 53 16.98 26.21 -16.29
CA LYS A 53 16.77 26.76 -14.94
C LYS A 53 15.29 27.11 -14.78
N LYS A 54 14.42 26.12 -14.58
CA LYS A 54 13.00 26.32 -14.27
C LYS A 54 12.96 26.99 -12.91
N ARG A 55 12.58 28.27 -12.89
CA ARG A 55 11.95 28.88 -11.71
C ARG A 55 11.05 27.80 -11.11
N SER A 56 11.31 27.42 -9.86
CA SER A 56 10.43 26.54 -9.12
C SER A 56 9.03 27.16 -9.20
N LYS A 57 8.20 26.66 -10.12
CA LYS A 57 6.81 27.06 -10.19
C LYS A 57 6.20 26.37 -8.99
N LEU A 58 5.73 27.15 -8.02
CA LEU A 58 4.99 26.60 -6.91
C LEU A 58 3.85 25.73 -7.48
N PRO A 59 3.61 24.54 -6.92
CA PRO A 59 2.55 23.66 -7.38
C PRO A 59 1.22 24.39 -7.27
N THR A 60 0.48 24.42 -8.38
CA THR A 60 -0.78 25.20 -8.51
C THR A 60 -2.00 24.32 -8.71
N ARG A 61 -1.80 23.01 -8.94
CA ARG A 61 -2.88 22.07 -9.24
C ARG A 61 -2.70 20.80 -8.45
N PHE A 62 -3.77 20.38 -7.78
CA PHE A 62 -3.92 19.07 -7.17
C PHE A 62 -4.81 18.24 -8.09
N ALA A 63 -4.32 17.10 -8.59
CA ALA A 63 -5.00 16.33 -9.62
C ALA A 63 -4.94 14.83 -9.33
N ILE A 64 -6.02 14.13 -9.68
CA ILE A 64 -6.09 12.67 -9.62
C ILE A 64 -5.36 12.10 -10.84
N THR A 65 -4.28 11.37 -10.61
CA THR A 65 -3.41 10.85 -11.68
C THR A 65 -3.74 9.43 -12.11
N ALA A 66 -4.54 8.70 -11.33
CA ALA A 66 -4.92 7.31 -11.58
C ALA A 66 -6.30 6.99 -10.98
N GLY A 67 -6.95 5.94 -11.50
CA GLY A 67 -8.25 5.47 -11.04
C GLY A 67 -9.42 6.01 -11.87
N PRO A 68 -10.68 5.69 -11.48
CA PRO A 68 -11.88 6.07 -12.24
C PRO A 68 -12.05 7.58 -12.42
N GLN A 69 -11.58 8.37 -11.45
CA GLN A 69 -11.66 9.84 -11.46
C GLN A 69 -10.37 10.52 -11.99
N GLN A 70 -9.54 9.79 -12.74
CA GLN A 70 -8.32 10.33 -13.33
C GLN A 70 -8.61 11.59 -14.17
N GLY A 71 -7.79 12.63 -13.99
CA GLY A 71 -7.91 13.91 -14.72
C GLY A 71 -8.73 14.98 -14.00
N VAL A 72 -9.48 14.62 -12.95
CA VAL A 72 -10.12 15.61 -12.06
C VAL A 72 -9.03 16.40 -11.34
N SER A 73 -9.16 17.72 -11.29
CA SER A 73 -8.17 18.59 -10.65
C SER A 73 -8.78 19.84 -10.06
N VAL A 74 -8.21 20.29 -8.95
CA VAL A 74 -8.58 21.51 -8.23
C VAL A 74 -7.33 22.40 -8.07
N PRO A 75 -7.46 23.74 -8.07
CA PRO A 75 -6.37 24.62 -7.66
C PRO A 75 -5.83 24.24 -6.27
N VAL A 76 -4.53 24.40 -6.07
CA VAL A 76 -3.92 24.17 -4.75
C VAL A 76 -4.30 25.30 -3.81
N GLU A 77 -4.95 24.94 -2.71
CA GLU A 77 -5.31 25.84 -1.61
C GLU A 77 -4.57 25.44 -0.32
N PRO A 78 -4.49 26.34 0.70
CA PRO A 78 -3.84 26.01 1.97
C PRO A 78 -4.46 24.83 2.72
N THR A 79 -5.73 24.54 2.46
CA THR A 79 -6.46 23.39 3.01
C THR A 79 -7.37 22.84 1.93
N ILE A 80 -7.30 21.54 1.68
CA ILE A 80 -8.09 20.84 0.66
C ILE A 80 -8.77 19.67 1.37
N ASN A 81 -10.10 19.65 1.35
CA ASN A 81 -10.87 18.55 1.92
C ASN A 81 -11.05 17.45 0.87
N LEU A 82 -10.66 16.24 1.23
CA LEU A 82 -10.75 15.03 0.42
C LEU A 82 -11.72 14.09 1.11
N GLY A 83 -12.71 13.58 0.40
CA GLY A 83 -13.68 12.67 1.00
C GLY A 83 -14.86 12.37 0.08
N ARG A 84 -15.79 11.55 0.58
CA ARG A 84 -17.00 11.13 -0.16
C ARG A 84 -18.19 12.06 0.06
N ALA A 85 -18.06 13.01 0.98
CA ALA A 85 -19.10 13.98 1.28
C ALA A 85 -19.18 15.07 0.20
N ALA A 86 -20.39 15.51 -0.12
CA ALA A 86 -20.64 16.49 -1.18
C ALA A 86 -20.04 17.89 -0.89
N ASP A 87 -19.64 18.14 0.35
CA ASP A 87 -18.95 19.35 0.82
C ASP A 87 -17.41 19.23 0.79
N SER A 88 -16.87 18.10 0.34
CA SER A 88 -15.44 17.93 0.11
C SER A 88 -14.97 18.73 -1.10
N THR A 89 -13.82 19.41 -0.96
CA THR A 89 -13.18 20.18 -2.04
C THR A 89 -12.91 19.33 -3.28
N LEU A 90 -12.54 18.06 -3.07
CA LEU A 90 -12.44 17.06 -4.11
C LEU A 90 -13.19 15.81 -3.66
N LEU A 91 -14.35 15.61 -4.27
CA LEU A 91 -15.23 14.46 -4.05
C LEU A 91 -14.58 13.18 -4.60
N LEU A 92 -14.37 12.21 -3.72
CA LEU A 92 -13.87 10.88 -4.05
C LEU A 92 -15.02 9.88 -4.10
N ASP A 93 -15.18 9.24 -5.25
CA ASP A 93 -16.15 8.16 -5.46
C ASP A 93 -15.47 6.81 -5.18
N ASP A 94 -15.04 6.63 -3.92
CA ASP A 94 -14.30 5.46 -3.44
C ASP A 94 -14.84 5.04 -2.07
N ASP A 95 -15.11 3.74 -1.89
CA ASP A 95 -15.63 3.14 -0.66
C ASP A 95 -14.63 3.18 0.52
N TYR A 96 -13.34 3.42 0.24
CA TYR A 96 -12.30 3.55 1.26
C TYR A 96 -12.03 5.00 1.70
N ALA A 97 -12.64 5.99 1.04
CA ALA A 97 -12.47 7.39 1.39
C ALA A 97 -13.44 7.79 2.52
N SER A 98 -12.92 8.43 3.57
CA SER A 98 -13.68 8.97 4.71
C SER A 98 -14.28 10.33 4.41
#